data_AF-A0A8S8YE59-F1
#
_entry.id   AF-A0A8S8YE59-F1
#
_cell.length_a   1.000
_cell.length_b   1.000
_cell.length_c   1.000
_cell.angle_alpha   90.00
_cell.angle_beta   90.00
_cell.angle_gamma   90.00
#
_symmetry.space_group_name_H-M   'P 1'
#
loop_
_entity.id
_entity.type
_entity.pdbx_description
1 polymer ?
#
loop_
_entity_poly.entity_id
_entity_poly.type
_entity_poly.pdbx_seq_one_letter_code
_entity_poly.pdbx_strand_id
1 'polypeptide(L)'
;MSGRVHALYDLHVDLMAERASMDPVAARRQRALRVLFHGSVHMDLADRRTLERLERGLPGFEDLISAVLDDAAGRIEPTHEASILTYLERRGLEVNTPDLRPRVMACAGCWQRNWANFTLEIPRLAPGIVLSDDRIEEIVDELKQLARVPSAPVGKAPSAPSEAPVERDGRHRRVDGARSMVDRADDVLARLLEER
;
A
#
# COMPACT_ATOMS: atom_id res chain seq x y z
N MET A 1 12.20 -2.25 -41.85
CA MET A 1 11.94 -3.27 -40.81
C MET A 1 11.25 -2.71 -39.55
N SER A 2 11.39 -1.43 -39.21
CA SER A 2 10.81 -0.84 -37.98
C SER A 2 9.26 -0.82 -37.90
N GLY A 3 8.56 -0.52 -39.00
CA GLY A 3 7.09 -0.39 -38.99
C GLY A 3 6.30 -1.68 -38.72
N ARG A 4 6.87 -2.86 -39.00
CA ARG A 4 6.23 -4.16 -38.72
C ARG A 4 6.29 -4.53 -37.24
N VAL A 5 7.37 -4.17 -36.56
CA VAL A 5 7.53 -4.39 -35.11
C VAL A 5 6.60 -3.44 -34.35
N HIS A 6 6.46 -2.20 -34.82
CA HIS A 6 5.53 -1.24 -34.25
C HIS A 6 4.06 -1.68 -34.41
N ALA A 7 3.65 -2.10 -35.61
CA ALA A 7 2.30 -2.60 -35.84
C ALA A 7 1.96 -3.86 -35.00
N LEU A 8 2.93 -4.75 -34.76
CA LEU A 8 2.76 -5.89 -33.85
C LEU A 8 2.63 -5.46 -32.39
N TYR A 9 3.38 -4.44 -31.97
CA TYR A 9 3.29 -3.88 -30.62
C TYR A 9 1.93 -3.21 -30.40
N ASP A 10 1.48 -2.39 -31.34
CA ASP A 10 0.18 -1.72 -31.27
C ASP A 10 -0.96 -2.73 -31.25
N LEU A 11 -0.93 -3.75 -32.12
CA LEU A 11 -1.89 -4.84 -32.10
C LEU A 11 -1.88 -5.60 -30.76
N HIS A 12 -0.72 -5.79 -30.14
CA HIS A 12 -0.62 -6.42 -28.82
C HIS A 12 -1.24 -5.53 -27.74
N VAL A 13 -0.99 -4.23 -27.77
CA VAL A 13 -1.58 -3.26 -26.83
C VAL A 13 -3.09 -3.22 -26.98
N ASP A 14 -3.60 -3.18 -28.21
CA ASP A 14 -5.04 -3.18 -28.52
C ASP A 14 -5.71 -4.48 -28.08
N LEU A 15 -5.11 -5.64 -28.35
CA LEU A 15 -5.61 -6.94 -27.86
C LEU A 15 -5.64 -7.00 -26.33
N MET A 16 -4.66 -6.39 -25.65
CA MET A 16 -4.64 -6.34 -24.20
C MET A 16 -5.68 -5.37 -23.65
N ALA A 17 -5.95 -4.25 -24.33
CA ALA A 17 -6.99 -3.31 -23.97
C ALA A 17 -8.40 -3.92 -24.17
N GLU A 18 -8.61 -4.61 -25.29
CA GLU A 18 -9.86 -5.29 -25.62
C GLU A 18 -10.11 -6.49 -24.68
N ARG A 19 -9.08 -7.29 -24.39
CA ARG A 19 -9.16 -8.37 -23.41
C ARG A 19 -9.42 -7.86 -21.99
N ALA A 20 -8.88 -6.70 -21.64
CA ALA A 20 -9.18 -6.04 -20.38
C ALA A 20 -10.60 -5.47 -20.30
N SER A 21 -11.22 -5.16 -21.44
CA SER A 21 -12.63 -4.77 -21.51
C SER A 21 -13.57 -5.98 -21.36
N MET A 22 -13.14 -7.15 -21.82
CA MET A 22 -13.91 -8.40 -21.77
C MET A 22 -13.86 -9.08 -20.40
N ASP A 23 -12.70 -9.06 -19.72
CA ASP A 23 -12.56 -9.61 -18.37
C ASP A 23 -11.70 -8.69 -17.46
N PRO A 24 -12.34 -7.92 -16.56
CA PRO A 24 -11.63 -7.02 -15.66
C PRO A 24 -10.79 -7.77 -14.61
N VAL A 25 -11.09 -9.04 -14.31
CA VAL A 25 -10.32 -9.86 -13.37
C VAL A 25 -9.02 -10.33 -14.02
N ALA A 26 -9.07 -10.81 -15.27
CA ALA A 26 -7.88 -11.15 -16.04
C ALA A 26 -6.95 -9.94 -16.22
N ALA A 27 -7.51 -8.76 -16.53
CA ALA A 27 -6.74 -7.51 -16.65
C ALA A 27 -5.99 -7.16 -15.35
N ARG A 28 -6.67 -7.33 -14.22
CA ARG A 28 -6.13 -7.07 -12.88
C ARG A 28 -4.96 -8.00 -12.57
N ARG A 29 -5.14 -9.31 -12.81
CA ARG A 29 -4.10 -10.32 -12.64
C ARG A 29 -2.88 -10.04 -13.52
N GLN A 30 -3.10 -9.63 -14.76
CA GLN A 30 -1.99 -9.31 -15.66
C GLN A 30 -1.19 -8.08 -15.19
N ARG A 31 -1.86 -7.05 -14.64
CA ARG A 31 -1.16 -5.91 -14.02
C ARG A 31 -0.36 -6.33 -12.80
N ALA A 32 -0.95 -7.15 -11.92
CA ALA A 32 -0.29 -7.70 -10.75
C ALA A 32 0.96 -8.51 -11.14
N LEU A 33 0.87 -9.37 -12.15
CA LEU A 33 1.99 -10.14 -12.69
C LEU A 33 3.09 -9.24 -13.27
N ARG A 34 2.74 -8.17 -13.99
CA ARG A 34 3.74 -7.21 -14.51
C ARG A 34 4.54 -6.56 -13.39
N VAL A 35 3.90 -6.20 -12.27
CA VAL A 35 4.57 -5.63 -11.09
C VAL A 35 5.45 -6.68 -10.42
N LEU A 36 4.93 -7.90 -10.26
CA LEU A 36 5.63 -8.99 -9.60
C LEU A 36 6.93 -9.39 -10.35
N PHE A 37 6.84 -9.57 -11.67
CA PHE A 37 7.95 -10.00 -12.53
C PHE A 37 8.84 -8.86 -13.02
N HIS A 38 8.58 -7.61 -12.62
CA HIS A 38 9.30 -6.44 -13.10
C HIS A 38 10.82 -6.54 -12.81
N GLY A 39 11.66 -6.72 -13.83
CA GLY A 39 13.11 -6.85 -13.59
C GLY A 39 13.51 -8.14 -12.87
N SER A 40 12.68 -9.19 -12.92
CA SER A 40 12.99 -10.54 -12.39
C SER A 40 14.24 -11.18 -13.02
N VAL A 41 14.74 -10.62 -14.13
CA VAL A 41 15.97 -11.05 -14.81
C VAL A 41 17.21 -10.87 -13.93
N HIS A 42 17.21 -9.89 -13.02
CA HIS A 42 18.33 -9.58 -12.14
C HIS A 42 18.33 -10.35 -10.82
N MET A 43 17.33 -11.21 -10.60
CA MET A 43 17.14 -11.92 -9.33
C MET A 43 17.88 -13.26 -9.33
N ASP A 44 18.21 -13.74 -8.14
CA ASP A 44 18.77 -15.07 -7.96
C ASP A 44 17.79 -16.17 -8.38
N LEU A 45 18.31 -17.35 -8.72
CA LEU A 45 17.54 -18.50 -9.15
C LEU A 45 16.51 -18.94 -8.10
N ALA A 46 16.87 -18.84 -6.81
CA ALA A 46 15.97 -19.16 -5.70
C ALA A 46 14.73 -18.24 -5.70
N ASP A 47 14.94 -16.93 -5.80
CA ASP A 47 13.86 -15.95 -5.84
C ASP A 47 12.97 -16.10 -7.08
N ARG A 48 13.58 -16.38 -8.25
CA ARG A 48 12.81 -16.62 -9.49
C ARG A 48 11.92 -17.86 -9.37
N ARG A 49 12.40 -18.93 -8.74
CA ARG A 49 11.58 -20.12 -8.45
C ARG A 49 10.43 -19.78 -7.50
N THR A 50 10.66 -18.93 -6.49
CA THR A 50 9.59 -18.47 -5.59
C THR A 50 8.55 -17.65 -6.36
N LEU A 51 8.96 -16.79 -7.30
CA LEU A 51 8.05 -16.04 -8.16
C LEU A 51 7.21 -16.95 -9.08
N GLU A 52 7.81 -17.96 -9.70
CA GLU A 52 7.08 -18.93 -10.53
C GLU A 52 6.07 -19.76 -9.71
N ARG A 53 6.36 -20.04 -8.44
CA ARG A 53 5.40 -20.70 -7.53
C ARG A 53 4.27 -19.75 -7.15
N LEU A 54 4.59 -18.48 -6.89
CA LEU A 54 3.61 -17.45 -6.58
C LEU A 54 2.69 -17.15 -7.78
N GLU A 55 3.21 -17.18 -9.00
CA GLU A 55 2.45 -17.06 -10.25
C GLU A 55 1.42 -18.18 -10.39
N ARG A 56 1.81 -19.44 -10.19
CA ARG A 56 0.88 -20.57 -10.19
C ARG A 56 -0.18 -20.47 -9.09
N GLY A 57 0.21 -19.88 -7.95
CA GLY A 57 -0.65 -19.65 -6.80
C GLY A 57 -1.40 -18.31 -6.79
N LEU A 58 -1.35 -17.53 -7.88
CA LEU A 58 -1.86 -16.16 -7.93
C LEU A 58 -3.35 -16.04 -7.56
N PRO A 59 -4.26 -16.93 -7.99
CA PRO A 59 -5.67 -16.85 -7.60
C PRO A 59 -5.87 -16.93 -6.08
N GLY A 60 -5.18 -17.85 -5.41
CA GLY A 60 -5.28 -17.98 -3.95
C GLY A 60 -4.61 -16.83 -3.20
N PHE A 61 -3.65 -16.14 -3.83
CA PHE A 61 -3.07 -14.93 -3.27
C PHE A 61 -4.01 -13.72 -3.41
N GLU A 62 -4.73 -13.62 -4.53
CA GLU A 62 -5.81 -12.65 -4.72
C GLU A 62 -6.95 -12.83 -3.70
N ASP A 63 -7.35 -14.08 -3.43
CA ASP A 63 -8.38 -14.38 -2.43
C ASP A 63 -7.93 -14.00 -1.01
N LEU A 64 -6.66 -14.27 -0.67
CA LEU A 64 -6.08 -13.85 0.61
C LEU A 64 -6.12 -12.33 0.76
N ILE A 65 -5.64 -11.60 -0.25
CA ILE A 65 -5.61 -10.13 -0.20
C ILE A 65 -7.02 -9.58 -0.13
N SER A 66 -7.98 -10.18 -0.84
CA SER A 66 -9.39 -9.80 -0.77
C SER A 66 -9.94 -9.94 0.64
N ALA A 67 -9.71 -11.09 1.29
CA ALA A 67 -10.14 -11.31 2.68
C ALA A 67 -9.49 -10.34 3.68
N VAL A 68 -8.20 -10.04 3.48
CA VAL A 68 -7.48 -9.07 4.31
C VAL A 68 -8.00 -7.65 4.09
N LEU A 69 -8.36 -7.29 2.85
CA LEU A 69 -8.93 -5.97 2.54
C LEU A 69 -10.36 -5.80 3.05
N ASP A 70 -11.14 -6.88 3.06
CA ASP A 70 -12.48 -6.90 3.66
C ASP A 70 -12.41 -6.67 5.17
N ASP A 71 -11.45 -7.28 5.87
CA ASP A 71 -11.18 -7.05 7.29
C ASP A 71 -10.65 -5.64 7.57
N ALA A 72 -9.77 -5.14 6.69
CA ALA A 72 -9.08 -3.87 6.86
C ALA A 72 -9.83 -2.64 6.31
N ALA A 73 -11.13 -2.78 5.98
CA ALA A 73 -11.97 -1.72 5.39
C ALA A 73 -11.30 -1.00 4.19
N GLY A 74 -10.54 -1.73 3.37
CA GLY A 74 -9.89 -1.24 2.16
C GLY A 74 -8.51 -0.58 2.35
N ARG A 75 -7.91 -0.60 3.54
CA ARG A 75 -6.54 -0.07 3.77
C ARG A 75 -5.59 -1.11 4.35
N ILE A 76 -4.51 -1.42 3.62
CA ILE A 76 -3.44 -2.27 4.14
C ILE A 76 -2.61 -1.47 5.15
N GLU A 77 -2.75 -1.80 6.43
CA GLU A 77 -1.88 -1.33 7.52
C GLU A 77 -0.69 -2.28 7.75
N PRO A 78 0.39 -1.86 8.43
CA PRO A 78 1.57 -2.69 8.70
C PRO A 78 1.28 -4.05 9.36
N THR A 79 0.22 -4.13 10.17
CA THR A 79 -0.28 -5.37 10.79
C THR A 79 -0.77 -6.39 9.75
N HIS A 80 -1.43 -5.91 8.69
CA HIS A 80 -1.90 -6.71 7.57
C HIS A 80 -0.73 -7.16 6.69
N GLU A 81 0.29 -6.31 6.49
CA GLU A 81 1.51 -6.67 5.76
C GLU A 81 2.22 -7.86 6.42
N ALA A 82 2.38 -7.83 7.74
CA ALA A 82 2.97 -8.93 8.51
C ALA A 82 2.13 -10.21 8.42
N SER A 83 0.80 -10.09 8.41
CA SER A 83 -0.12 -11.22 8.28
C SER A 83 -0.03 -11.88 6.90
N ILE A 84 0.03 -11.08 5.83
CA ILE A 84 0.23 -11.54 4.46
C ILE A 84 1.57 -12.29 4.34
N LEU A 85 2.64 -11.71 4.88
CA LEU A 85 3.97 -12.32 4.82
C LEU A 85 4.00 -13.66 5.56
N THR A 86 3.46 -13.68 6.78
CA THR A 86 3.34 -14.90 7.61
C THR A 86 2.52 -15.99 6.91
N TYR A 87 1.44 -15.62 6.22
CA TYR A 87 0.64 -16.58 5.46
C TYR A 87 1.43 -17.20 4.29
N LEU A 88 2.18 -16.39 3.56
CA LEU A 88 2.99 -16.88 2.44
C LEU A 88 4.16 -17.75 2.91
N GLU A 89 4.79 -17.40 4.04
CA GLU A 89 5.80 -18.23 4.69
C GLU A 89 5.22 -19.58 5.13
N ARG A 90 3.99 -19.62 5.66
CA ARG A 90 3.28 -20.88 5.99
C ARG A 90 2.99 -21.75 4.76
N ARG A 91 2.86 -21.17 3.56
CA ARG A 91 2.78 -21.89 2.28
C ARG A 91 4.15 -22.41 1.79
N GLY A 92 5.22 -22.16 2.54
CA GLY A 92 6.58 -22.53 2.16
C GLY A 92 7.12 -21.66 1.04
N LEU A 93 6.71 -20.40 0.95
CA LEU A 93 7.29 -19.40 0.06
C LEU A 93 8.22 -18.51 0.87
N GLU A 94 9.48 -18.42 0.46
CA GLU A 94 10.47 -17.54 1.06
C GLU A 94 10.34 -16.14 0.47
N VAL A 95 9.40 -15.36 0.99
CA VAL A 95 9.10 -14.00 0.49
C VAL A 95 9.80 -12.90 1.26
N ASN A 96 10.46 -13.28 2.35
CA ASN A 96 11.07 -12.37 3.32
C ASN A 96 12.48 -11.89 2.90
N THR A 97 12.75 -11.87 1.61
CA THR A 97 13.99 -11.34 1.03
C THR A 97 13.81 -9.85 0.69
N PRO A 98 14.89 -9.05 0.67
CA PRO A 98 14.82 -7.62 0.35
C PRO A 98 14.29 -7.37 -1.07
N ASP A 99 14.42 -8.33 -1.99
CA ASP A 99 13.97 -8.21 -3.37
C ASP A 99 12.49 -8.62 -3.55
N LEU A 100 12.05 -9.69 -2.89
CA LEU A 100 10.68 -10.20 -3.03
C LEU A 100 9.67 -9.42 -2.20
N ARG A 101 10.02 -9.04 -0.96
CA ARG A 101 9.09 -8.40 -0.03
C ARG A 101 8.46 -7.13 -0.61
N PRO A 102 9.21 -6.15 -1.16
CA PRO A 102 8.63 -4.93 -1.72
C PRO A 102 7.73 -5.21 -2.94
N ARG A 103 8.05 -6.24 -3.73
CA ARG A 103 7.27 -6.61 -4.92
C ARG A 103 5.94 -7.25 -4.57
N VAL A 104 5.94 -8.15 -3.59
CA VAL A 104 4.72 -8.79 -3.11
C VAL A 104 3.80 -7.77 -2.46
N MET A 105 4.35 -6.81 -1.72
CA MET A 105 3.58 -5.68 -1.18
C MET A 105 3.08 -4.74 -2.28
N ALA A 106 3.90 -4.42 -3.29
CA ALA A 106 3.45 -3.63 -4.44
C ALA A 106 2.34 -4.33 -5.25
N CYS A 107 2.41 -5.66 -5.34
CA CYS A 107 1.38 -6.49 -5.95
C CYS A 107 0.08 -6.42 -5.15
N ALA A 108 0.15 -6.57 -3.82
CA ALA A 108 -0.98 -6.39 -2.91
C ALA A 108 -1.60 -4.99 -3.03
N GLY A 109 -0.78 -3.94 -3.12
CA GLY A 109 -1.23 -2.56 -3.37
C GLY A 109 -1.89 -2.36 -4.73
N CYS A 110 -1.43 -3.07 -5.78
CA CYS A 110 -2.08 -3.07 -7.09
C CYS A 110 -3.51 -3.64 -7.01
N TRP A 111 -3.71 -4.70 -6.23
CA TRP A 111 -5.04 -5.25 -5.99
C TRP A 111 -5.90 -4.36 -5.10
N GLN A 112 -5.34 -3.79 -4.02
CA GLN A 112 -6.03 -2.84 -3.15
C GLN A 112 -6.57 -1.64 -3.92
N ARG A 113 -5.75 -1.03 -4.80
CA ARG A 113 -6.18 0.10 -5.64
C ARG A 113 -7.36 -0.28 -6.53
N ASN A 114 -7.36 -1.51 -7.06
CA ASN A 114 -8.46 -1.99 -7.90
C ASN A 114 -9.70 -2.38 -7.10
N TRP A 115 -9.54 -2.82 -5.84
CA TRP A 115 -10.65 -3.07 -4.91
C TRP A 115 -11.34 -1.77 -4.49
N ALA A 116 -10.57 -0.70 -4.26
CA ALA A 116 -11.10 0.64 -4.01
C ALA A 116 -11.80 1.25 -5.25
N ASN A 117 -11.69 0.63 -6.43
CA ASN A 117 -12.24 1.13 -7.69
C ASN A 117 -13.66 0.64 -8.00
N PHE A 118 -14.56 0.67 -7.02
CA PHE A 118 -15.96 0.93 -7.34
C PHE A 118 -16.24 2.42 -7.62
N THR A 119 -15.24 3.32 -7.49
CA THR A 119 -15.44 4.76 -7.74
C THR A 119 -14.28 5.54 -8.39
N LEU A 120 -13.09 4.97 -8.59
CA LEU A 120 -11.96 5.70 -9.15
C LEU A 120 -11.59 5.17 -10.54
N GLU A 121 -12.17 5.82 -11.55
CA GLU A 121 -11.68 5.78 -12.92
C GLU A 121 -10.17 6.07 -12.93
N ILE A 122 -9.38 5.13 -13.46
CA ILE A 122 -8.00 5.42 -13.83
C ILE A 122 -8.09 6.57 -14.84
N PRO A 123 -7.46 7.74 -14.63
CA PRO A 123 -7.43 8.77 -15.65
C PRO A 123 -6.70 8.18 -16.86
N ARG A 124 -7.47 7.72 -17.84
CA ARG A 124 -6.94 7.31 -19.14
C ARG A 124 -6.53 8.61 -19.79
N LEU A 125 -5.21 8.83 -19.93
CA LEU A 125 -4.73 9.88 -20.83
C LEU A 125 -5.36 9.60 -22.19
N ALA A 126 -6.07 10.59 -22.73
CA ALA A 126 -6.66 10.48 -24.06
C ALA A 126 -5.52 10.19 -25.06
N PRO A 127 -5.62 9.13 -25.89
CA PRO A 127 -4.65 8.89 -26.94
C PRO A 127 -4.84 9.97 -28.00
N GLY A 128 -3.98 10.98 -28.00
CA GLY A 128 -4.10 12.12 -28.93
C GLY A 128 -3.60 13.46 -28.41
N ILE A 129 -3.13 13.56 -27.15
CA ILE A 129 -2.43 14.77 -26.72
C ILE A 129 -1.03 14.75 -27.35
N VAL A 130 -0.90 15.32 -28.55
CA VAL A 130 0.39 15.74 -29.08
C VAL A 130 0.85 16.88 -28.15
N LEU A 131 1.61 16.52 -27.12
CA LEU A 131 2.31 17.48 -26.28
C LEU A 131 3.38 18.12 -27.19
N SER A 132 3.24 19.42 -27.47
CA SER A 132 4.33 20.18 -28.10
C SER A 132 5.57 20.11 -27.21
N ASP A 133 6.76 20.04 -27.81
CA ASP A 133 8.03 19.89 -27.06
C ASP A 133 8.18 20.92 -25.93
N ASP A 134 7.74 22.16 -26.16
CA ASP A 134 7.73 23.24 -25.17
C ASP A 134 6.92 22.91 -23.90
N ARG A 135 5.82 22.16 -24.05
CA ARG A 135 4.92 21.78 -22.95
C ARG A 135 5.46 20.59 -22.16
N ILE A 136 6.29 19.77 -22.81
CA ILE A 136 7.00 18.67 -22.16
C ILE A 136 8.07 19.25 -21.25
N GLU A 137 8.80 20.29 -21.69
CA GLU A 137 9.79 20.97 -20.86
C GLU A 137 9.16 21.63 -19.62
N GLU A 138 8.01 22.28 -19.79
CA GLU A 138 7.25 22.88 -18.68
C GLU A 138 6.81 21.82 -17.64
N ILE A 139 6.25 20.69 -18.09
CA ILE A 139 5.85 19.59 -17.20
C ILE A 139 7.08 18.92 -16.55
N VAL A 140 8.18 18.78 -17.27
CA VAL A 140 9.43 18.23 -16.73
C VAL A 140 10.00 19.17 -15.67
N ASP A 141 9.91 20.48 -15.87
CA ASP A 141 10.34 21.46 -14.88
C ASP A 141 9.41 21.49 -13.66
N GLU A 142 8.10 21.35 -13.83
CA GLU A 142 7.15 21.16 -12.73
C GLU A 142 7.41 19.87 -11.95
N LEU A 143 7.66 18.75 -12.64
CA LEU A 143 8.02 17.48 -12.00
C LEU A 143 9.37 17.55 -11.29
N LYS A 144 10.36 18.24 -11.85
CA LYS A 144 11.64 18.51 -11.19
C LYS A 144 11.46 19.43 -9.98
N GLN A 145 10.56 20.41 -10.04
CA GLN A 145 10.24 21.27 -8.89
C GLN A 145 9.54 20.47 -7.79
N LEU A 146 8.60 19.60 -8.14
CA LEU A 146 7.92 18.69 -7.20
C LEU A 146 8.88 17.64 -6.62
N ALA A 147 9.81 17.11 -7.41
CA ALA A 147 10.85 16.20 -6.93
C ALA A 147 11.92 16.89 -6.09
N ARG A 148 12.14 18.20 -6.29
CA ARG A 148 13.02 19.03 -5.46
C ARG A 148 12.41 19.40 -4.12
N VAL A 149 11.08 19.35 -3.98
CA VAL A 149 10.44 19.31 -2.67
C VAL A 149 10.72 17.91 -2.12
N PRO A 150 11.67 17.75 -1.18
CA PRO A 150 11.88 16.44 -0.58
C PRO A 150 10.56 16.08 0.09
N SER A 151 10.05 14.87 -0.14
CA SER A 151 9.07 14.29 0.78
C SER A 151 9.61 14.54 2.18
N ALA A 152 8.87 15.30 2.99
CA ALA A 152 9.27 15.57 4.36
C ALA A 152 9.66 14.24 4.99
N PRO A 153 10.81 14.17 5.71
CA PRO A 153 11.20 12.92 6.34
C PRO A 153 10.12 12.54 7.34
N VAL A 154 9.37 11.49 7.04
CA VAL A 154 8.65 10.73 8.05
C VAL A 154 9.73 10.14 8.96
N GLY A 155 10.01 10.83 10.06
CA GLY A 155 10.98 10.42 11.06
C GLY A 155 12.10 11.42 11.29
N LYS A 156 11.83 12.49 12.03
CA LYS A 156 12.82 13.01 12.98
C LYS A 156 12.10 13.45 14.24
N ALA A 157 12.18 12.58 15.26
CA ALA A 157 11.98 12.98 16.64
C ALA A 157 12.88 14.20 16.94
N PRO A 158 12.37 15.22 17.66
CA PRO A 158 13.21 16.33 18.06
C PRO A 158 14.25 15.86 19.08
N SER A 159 15.48 16.30 18.84
CA SER A 159 16.68 16.10 19.64
C SER A 159 16.48 16.45 21.11
N ALA A 160 17.00 15.60 21.98
CA ALA A 160 17.16 15.85 23.40
C ALA A 160 18.00 17.10 23.68
N PRO A 161 17.60 17.93 24.66
CA PRO A 161 18.54 18.67 25.49
C PRO A 161 18.82 17.88 26.77
N SER A 162 20.11 17.78 27.11
CA SER A 162 20.71 17.60 28.45
C SER A 162 20.13 16.56 29.41
N GLU A 163 20.99 15.62 29.83
CA GLU A 163 20.78 14.75 30.98
C GLU A 163 20.37 15.55 32.23
N ALA A 164 19.19 15.24 32.75
CA ALA A 164 18.76 15.44 34.13
C ALA A 164 17.83 14.25 34.47
N PRO A 165 17.85 13.74 35.71
CA PRO A 165 17.21 12.46 36.04
C PRO A 165 15.69 12.56 35.86
N VAL A 166 15.13 11.69 35.02
CA VAL A 166 13.70 11.64 34.75
C VAL A 166 12.97 11.10 35.98
N GLU A 167 12.37 12.02 36.72
CA GLU A 167 11.43 11.76 37.80
C GLU A 167 10.15 11.10 37.23
N ARG A 168 9.82 9.91 37.73
CA ARG A 168 8.67 9.08 37.31
C ARG A 168 7.33 9.64 37.82
N ASP A 169 6.89 10.82 37.40
CA ASP A 169 5.71 11.44 38.03
C ASP A 169 4.63 12.02 37.10
N GLY A 170 4.71 11.76 35.79
CA GLY A 170 3.76 12.32 34.82
C GLY A 170 2.45 11.55 34.63
N ARG A 171 2.38 10.26 35.02
CA ARG A 171 1.18 9.42 34.80
C ARG A 171 0.17 9.49 35.94
N HIS A 172 0.56 9.97 37.12
CA HIS A 172 -0.32 10.11 38.27
C HIS A 172 -1.26 11.33 38.15
N ARG A 173 -0.80 12.47 37.64
CA ARG A 173 -1.63 13.70 37.58
C ARG A 173 -2.91 13.59 36.75
N ARG A 174 -2.93 12.76 35.69
CA ARG A 174 -4.16 12.51 34.91
C ARG A 174 -5.11 11.53 35.61
N VAL A 175 -4.56 10.59 36.37
CA VAL A 175 -5.33 9.59 37.12
C VAL A 175 -5.92 10.23 38.38
N ASP A 176 -5.19 11.11 39.05
CA ASP A 176 -5.67 11.85 40.23
C ASP A 176 -6.79 12.84 39.85
N GLY A 177 -6.66 13.51 38.71
CA GLY A 177 -7.72 14.35 38.15
C GLY A 177 -8.99 13.55 37.83
N ALA A 178 -8.86 12.39 37.18
CA ALA A 178 -9.98 11.51 36.89
C ALA A 178 -10.63 10.94 38.16
N ARG A 179 -9.83 10.58 39.17
CA ARG A 179 -10.31 10.04 40.46
C ARG A 179 -11.10 11.08 41.25
N SER A 180 -10.61 12.32 41.32
CA SER A 180 -11.34 13.42 41.97
C SER A 180 -12.67 13.78 41.29
N MET A 181 -12.81 13.54 39.99
CA MET A 181 -14.10 13.69 39.30
C MET A 181 -15.06 12.54 39.63
N VAL A 182 -14.56 11.32 39.77
CA VAL A 182 -15.37 10.17 40.19
C VAL A 182 -15.82 10.34 41.65
N ASP A 183 -14.93 10.73 42.56
CA ASP A 183 -15.27 10.94 43.96
C ASP A 183 -16.34 12.04 44.14
N ARG A 184 -16.28 13.12 43.34
CA ARG A 184 -17.33 14.16 43.34
C ARG A 184 -18.67 13.66 42.80
N ALA A 185 -18.65 12.75 41.83
CA ALA A 185 -19.88 12.15 41.30
C ALA A 185 -20.52 11.24 42.36
N ASP A 186 -19.70 10.48 43.10
CA ASP A 186 -20.15 9.60 44.17
C ASP A 186 -20.71 10.40 45.36
N ASP A 187 -20.12 11.53 45.74
CA ASP A 187 -20.66 12.42 46.80
C ASP A 187 -22.03 13.01 46.43
N VAL A 188 -22.24 13.35 45.15
CA VAL A 188 -23.54 13.83 44.65
C VAL A 188 -24.58 12.72 44.65
N LEU A 189 -24.19 11.50 44.27
CA LEU A 189 -25.07 10.33 44.32
C LEU A 189 -25.44 9.96 45.77
N ALA A 190 -24.49 10.03 46.70
CA ALA A 190 -24.74 9.77 48.12
C ALA A 190 -25.74 10.78 48.70
N ARG A 191 -25.60 12.07 48.37
CA ARG A 191 -26.55 13.11 48.79
C ARG A 191 -27.95 12.92 48.23
N LEU A 192 -28.08 12.48 46.97
CA LEU A 192 -29.38 12.19 46.36
C LEU A 192 -30.04 10.93 46.93
N LEU A 193 -29.25 10.01 47.49
CA LEU A 193 -29.75 8.80 48.16
C LEU A 193 -30.14 9.06 49.62
N GLU A 194 -29.57 10.06 50.30
CA GLU A 194 -29.93 10.45 51.66
C GLU A 194 -31.21 11.32 51.74
N GLU A 195 -31.59 12.01 50.65
CA GLU A 195 -32.82 12.82 50.58
C GLU A 195 -34.07 12.00 50.15
N ARG A 196 -34.05 10.67 50.29
CA ARG A 196 -35.13 9.76 49.88
C ARG A 196 -35.73 8.96 51.03
#